data_AF-A0A3M0XMR5-F1
#
_entry.id   AF-A0A3M0XMR5-F1
#
_cell.length_a   1.000
_cell.length_b   1.000
_cell.length_c   1.000
_cell.angle_alpha   90.00
_cell.angle_beta   90.00
_cell.angle_gamma   90.00
#
_symmetry.space_group_name_H-M   'P 1'
#
loop_
_entity.id
_entity.type
_entity.pdbx_description
1 polymer ?
#
loop_
_entity_poly.entity_id
_entity_poly.type
_entity_poly.pdbx_seq_one_letter_code
_entity_poly.pdbx_strand_id
1 'polypeptide(L)'
;MPKRLNLDELYGHEPLEVEWQGQVYELKHLRALGPLELAQFERLHNEVQGLLDADELSTDDAERFEEAVRNAVNIICPDLTGLPFGLLAQVLAFYGREMSIQEPVQEPEKKAPQ
;
A
#
# COMPACT_ATOMS: atom_id res chain seq x y z
N MET A 1 24.81 -22.22 -4.77
CA MET A 1 23.99 -21.11 -4.25
C MET A 1 22.59 -21.64 -4.04
N PRO A 2 21.96 -21.47 -2.86
CA PRO A 2 20.58 -21.89 -2.69
C PRO A 2 19.70 -21.02 -3.59
N LYS A 3 18.93 -21.65 -4.48
CA LYS A 3 17.90 -20.97 -5.26
C LYS A 3 16.77 -20.60 -4.29
N ARG A 4 16.64 -19.30 -3.98
CA ARG A 4 15.46 -18.80 -3.26
C ARG A 4 14.25 -18.99 -4.16
N LEU A 5 13.18 -19.55 -3.62
CA LEU A 5 11.91 -19.68 -4.31
C LEU A 5 11.27 -18.29 -4.35
N ASN A 6 11.24 -17.65 -5.51
CA ASN A 6 10.50 -16.41 -5.70
C ASN A 6 9.02 -16.77 -5.90
N LEU A 7 8.20 -16.52 -4.87
CA LEU A 7 6.76 -16.81 -4.93
C LEU A 7 6.04 -15.86 -5.89
N ASP A 8 6.59 -14.67 -6.14
CA ASP A 8 6.00 -13.73 -7.10
C ASP A 8 6.11 -14.27 -8.54
N GLU A 9 7.24 -14.87 -8.92
CA GLU A 9 7.37 -15.60 -10.21
C GLU A 9 6.40 -16.78 -10.32
N LEU A 10 6.16 -17.49 -9.21
CA LEU A 10 5.32 -18.69 -9.17
C LEU A 10 3.83 -18.41 -9.34
N TYR A 11 3.40 -17.20 -8.96
CA TYR A 11 2.02 -16.76 -9.09
C TYR A 11 1.84 -15.68 -10.20
N GLY A 12 2.90 -15.35 -10.95
CA GLY A 12 2.85 -14.42 -12.08
C GLY A 12 2.76 -12.94 -11.70
N HIS A 13 3.35 -12.55 -10.56
CA HIS A 13 3.38 -11.17 -10.10
C HIS A 13 4.74 -10.56 -10.38
N GLU A 14 4.74 -9.33 -10.87
CA GLU A 14 5.97 -8.54 -11.01
C GLU A 14 6.39 -8.01 -9.64
N PRO A 15 7.70 -8.05 -9.32
CA PRO A 15 8.21 -7.48 -8.08
C PRO A 15 7.88 -5.97 -8.02
N LEU A 16 7.45 -5.52 -6.85
CA LEU A 16 7.21 -4.10 -6.61
C LEU A 16 8.50 -3.46 -6.12
N GLU A 17 9.09 -2.60 -6.94
CA GLU A 17 10.40 -2.01 -6.66
C GLU A 17 10.35 -0.48 -6.76
N VAL A 18 11.13 0.19 -5.92
CA VAL A 18 11.40 1.63 -5.98
C VAL A 18 12.90 1.82 -6.11
N GLU A 19 13.33 2.53 -7.16
CA GLU A 19 14.73 2.97 -7.28
C GLU A 19 14.89 4.38 -6.70
N TRP A 20 15.76 4.52 -5.70
CA TRP A 20 16.06 5.80 -5.06
C TRP A 20 17.53 5.90 -4.67
N GLN A 21 18.16 7.04 -5.00
CA GLN A 21 19.58 7.30 -4.72
C GLN A 21 20.54 6.19 -5.24
N GLY A 22 20.18 5.55 -6.36
CA GLY A 22 20.97 4.45 -6.93
C GLY A 22 20.87 3.13 -6.18
N GLN A 23 19.90 2.99 -5.28
CA GLN A 23 19.53 1.73 -4.63
C GLN A 23 18.13 1.29 -5.05
N VAL A 24 17.93 -0.02 -5.15
CA VAL A 24 16.63 -0.63 -5.43
C VAL A 24 16.06 -1.18 -4.13
N TYR A 25 14.83 -0.77 -3.82
CA TYR A 25 14.09 -1.18 -2.63
C TYR A 25 12.92 -2.04 -3.05
N GLU A 26 12.87 -3.28 -2.57
CA GLU A 26 11.73 -4.17 -2.78
C GLU A 26 10.62 -3.85 -1.77
N LEU A 27 9.42 -3.56 -2.28
CA LEU A 27 8.21 -3.33 -1.51
C LEU A 27 7.47 -4.67 -1.31
N LYS A 28 6.96 -4.92 -0.11
CA LYS A 28 6.09 -6.08 0.15
C LYS A 28 4.74 -5.92 -0.56
N HIS A 29 4.28 -6.94 -1.28
CA HIS A 29 2.87 -7.02 -1.68
C HIS A 29 1.93 -7.09 -0.46
N LEU A 30 0.69 -6.58 -0.56
CA LEU A 30 -0.28 -6.63 0.56
C LEU A 30 -0.54 -8.06 1.06
N ARG A 31 -0.65 -9.01 0.13
CA ARG A 31 -0.82 -10.44 0.43
C ARG A 31 0.34 -11.08 1.20
N ALA A 32 1.51 -10.43 1.21
CA ALA A 32 2.70 -10.89 1.90
C ALA A 32 2.75 -10.37 3.36
N LEU A 33 1.87 -9.43 3.72
CA LEU A 33 1.77 -8.90 5.08
C LEU A 33 1.12 -9.93 6.00
N GLY A 34 1.65 -10.06 7.22
CA GLY A 34 0.98 -10.80 8.27
C GLY A 34 -0.32 -10.11 8.72
N PRO A 35 -1.22 -10.80 9.45
CA PRO A 35 -2.51 -10.24 9.85
C PRO A 35 -2.40 -8.93 10.66
N LEU A 36 -1.40 -8.82 11.52
CA LEU A 36 -1.16 -7.60 12.31
C LEU A 36 -0.61 -6.45 11.46
N GLU A 37 0.30 -6.74 10.54
CA GLU A 37 0.87 -5.73 9.62
C GLU A 37 -0.22 -5.21 8.68
N LEU A 38 -1.06 -6.09 8.15
CA LEU A 38 -2.17 -5.72 7.27
C LEU A 38 -3.18 -4.82 7.99
N ALA A 39 -3.63 -5.22 9.19
CA ALA A 39 -4.57 -4.41 9.97
C ALA A 39 -4.00 -3.02 10.34
N GLN A 40 -2.70 -2.95 10.65
CA GLN A 40 -2.02 -1.68 10.90
C GLN A 40 -1.93 -0.82 9.65
N PHE A 41 -1.59 -1.42 8.51
CA PHE A 41 -1.52 -0.74 7.23
C PHE A 41 -2.90 -0.19 6.81
N GLU A 42 -3.96 -0.99 6.90
CA GLU A 42 -5.34 -0.57 6.60
C GLU A 42 -5.78 0.61 7.48
N ARG A 43 -5.48 0.56 8.78
CA ARG A 43 -5.79 1.66 9.71
C ARG A 43 -5.09 2.96 9.29
N LEU A 44 -3.79 2.89 8.99
CA LEU A 44 -3.02 4.06 8.56
C LEU A 44 -3.48 4.58 7.21
N HIS A 45 -3.78 3.68 6.27
CA HIS A 45 -4.34 4.05 4.96
C HIS A 45 -5.68 4.79 5.12
N ASN A 46 -6.58 4.30 5.97
CA ASN A 46 -7.86 4.95 6.23
C ASN A 46 -7.70 6.30 6.93
N GLU A 47 -6.73 6.44 7.85
CA GLU A 47 -6.40 7.74 8.46
C GLU A 47 -5.93 8.75 7.41
N VAL A 48 -5.04 8.33 6.50
CA VAL A 48 -4.57 9.15 5.37
C VAL A 48 -5.73 9.58 4.47
N GLN A 49 -6.64 8.66 4.11
CA GLN A 49 -7.82 9.00 3.30
C GLN A 49 -8.74 10.00 4.01
N GLY A 50 -9.04 9.78 5.29
CA GLY A 50 -9.88 10.69 6.06
C GLY A 50 -9.31 12.10 6.20
N LEU A 51 -7.98 12.24 6.22
CA LEU A 51 -7.30 13.54 6.24
C LEU A 51 -7.29 14.21 4.86
N LEU A 52 -7.27 13.44 3.75
CA LEU A 52 -7.38 13.98 2.39
C LEU A 52 -8.79 14.48 2.05
N ASP A 53 -9.82 13.88 2.66
CA ASP A 53 -11.22 14.26 2.46
C ASP A 53 -11.62 15.50 3.28
N ALA A 54 -10.72 16.05 4.11
CA ALA A 54 -10.98 17.25 4.88
C ALA A 54 -10.89 18.53 4.02
N ASP A 55 -11.87 19.44 4.17
CA ASP A 55 -11.92 20.70 3.42
C ASP A 55 -10.74 21.64 3.75
N GLU A 56 -10.25 21.62 4.99
CA GLU A 56 -9.06 22.36 5.44
C GLU A 56 -8.20 21.47 6.35
N LEU A 57 -6.89 21.43 6.10
CA LEU A 57 -5.91 20.75 6.95
C LEU A 57 -5.27 21.75 7.92
N SER A 58 -5.37 21.48 9.22
CA SER A 58 -4.60 22.20 10.22
C SER A 58 -3.11 21.81 10.17
N THR A 59 -2.23 22.59 10.81
CA THR A 59 -0.81 22.22 10.94
C THR A 59 -0.65 20.87 11.64
N ASP A 60 -1.43 20.63 12.70
CA ASP A 60 -1.41 19.37 13.45
C ASP A 60 -1.87 18.20 12.57
N ASP A 61 -2.86 18.41 11.69
CA ASP A 61 -3.32 17.40 10.74
C ASP A 61 -2.27 17.12 9.66
N ALA A 62 -1.53 18.14 9.21
CA ALA A 62 -0.45 17.97 8.23
C ALA A 62 0.70 17.12 8.81
N GLU A 63 1.08 17.32 10.07
CA GLU A 63 2.09 16.50 10.75
C GLU A 63 1.61 15.06 10.91
N ARG A 64 0.36 14.86 11.35
CA ARG A 64 -0.25 13.53 11.48
C ARG A 64 -0.35 12.83 10.13
N PHE A 65 -0.69 13.57 9.08
CA PHE A 65 -0.75 13.04 7.72
C PHE A 65 0.62 12.55 7.23
N GLU A 66 1.66 13.36 7.42
CA GLU A 66 3.02 12.98 7.08
C GLU A 66 3.50 11.74 7.85
N GLU A 67 3.23 11.70 9.16
CA GLU A 67 3.59 10.57 10.00
C GLU A 67 2.83 9.30 9.60
N ALA A 68 1.53 9.38 9.32
CA ALA A 68 0.71 8.25 8.90
C ALA A 68 1.20 7.65 7.57
N VAL A 69 1.53 8.51 6.60
CA VAL A 69 2.11 8.09 5.31
C VAL A 69 3.46 7.38 5.52
N ARG A 70 4.35 7.97 6.33
CA ARG A 70 5.66 7.36 6.62
C ARG A 70 5.52 6.00 7.28
N ASN A 71 4.65 5.90 8.28
CA ASN A 71 4.41 4.65 9.01
C ASN A 71 3.80 3.57 8.11
N ALA A 72 2.87 3.93 7.21
CA ALA A 72 2.29 2.98 6.26
C ALA A 72 3.35 2.44 5.29
N VAL A 73 4.20 3.32 4.75
CA VAL A 73 5.30 2.91 3.86
C VAL A 73 6.32 2.05 4.60
N ASN A 74 6.61 2.35 5.87
CA ASN A 74 7.56 1.58 6.67
C ASN A 74 7.10 0.13 6.93
N ILE A 75 5.78 -0.15 6.90
CA ILE A 75 5.26 -1.53 7.00
C ILE A 75 5.60 -2.34 5.75
N ILE A 76 5.45 -1.74 4.57
CA ILE A 76 5.67 -2.40 3.27
C ILE A 76 7.15 -2.41 2.87
N CYS A 77 7.96 -1.45 3.31
CA CYS A 77 9.40 -1.43 3.05
C CYS A 77 10.16 -0.69 4.17
N PRO A 78 10.59 -1.40 5.22
CA PRO A 78 11.28 -0.80 6.36
C PRO A 78 12.65 -0.16 6.01
N ASP A 79 13.30 -0.68 4.97
CA ASP A 79 14.63 -0.22 4.54
C ASP A 79 14.57 1.06 3.70
N LEU A 80 13.37 1.44 3.23
CA LEU A 80 13.14 2.62 2.41
C LEU A 80 13.24 3.90 3.24
N THR A 81 14.36 4.60 3.11
CA THR A 81 14.66 5.81 3.90
C THR A 81 14.99 7.01 3.02
N GLY A 82 14.78 8.21 3.57
CA GLY A 82 15.18 9.45 2.89
C GLY A 82 14.34 9.84 1.67
N LEU A 83 13.22 9.17 1.40
CA LEU A 83 12.29 9.62 0.37
C LEU A 83 11.59 10.93 0.80
N PRO A 84 11.45 11.89 -0.12
CA PRO A 84 10.61 13.05 0.10
C PRO A 84 9.14 12.62 0.24
N PHE A 85 8.39 13.37 1.05
CA PHE A 85 6.99 13.08 1.37
C PHE A 85 6.13 12.79 0.13
N GLY A 86 6.25 13.60 -0.93
CA GLY A 86 5.46 13.42 -2.15
C GLY A 86 5.65 12.06 -2.84
N LEU A 87 6.83 11.46 -2.74
CA LEU A 87 7.06 10.11 -3.29
C LEU A 87 6.50 9.03 -2.37
N LEU A 88 6.59 9.19 -1.05
CA LEU A 88 5.95 8.29 -0.09
C LEU A 88 4.43 8.26 -0.28
N ALA A 89 3.81 9.42 -0.52
CA ALA A 89 2.39 9.52 -0.82
C ALA A 89 2.01 8.79 -2.12
N GLN A 90 2.86 8.85 -3.16
CA GLN A 90 2.64 8.11 -4.41
C GLN A 90 2.73 6.60 -4.23
N VAL A 91 3.70 6.13 -3.43
CA VAL A 91 3.80 4.72 -3.05
C VAL A 91 2.50 4.29 -2.36
N LEU A 92 2.03 5.04 -1.36
CA LEU A 92 0.79 4.69 -0.67
C LEU A 92 -0.44 4.72 -1.60
N ALA A 93 -0.53 5.68 -2.52
CA ALA A 93 -1.61 5.77 -3.51
C ALA A 93 -1.62 4.62 -4.54
N PHE A 94 -0.47 3.96 -4.78
CA PHE A 94 -0.44 2.72 -5.54
C PHE A 94 -1.18 1.60 -4.77
N TYR A 95 -0.91 1.44 -3.48
CA TYR A 95 -1.53 0.41 -2.64
C TYR A 95 -3.03 0.64 -2.40
N GLY A 96 -3.47 1.90 -2.27
CA GLY A 96 -4.90 2.22 -2.15
C GLY A 96 -5.72 1.76 -3.38
N ARG A 97 -5.12 1.80 -4.57
CA ARG A 97 -5.72 1.28 -5.80
C ARG A 97 -5.79 -0.24 -5.79
N GLU A 98 -4.73 -0.92 -5.34
CA GLU A 98 -4.74 -2.38 -5.20
C GLU A 98 -5.83 -2.86 -4.21
N MET A 99 -6.02 -2.16 -3.10
CA MET A 99 -7.08 -2.46 -2.12
C MET A 99 -8.48 -2.32 -2.72
N SER A 100 -8.70 -1.30 -3.55
CA SER A 100 -10.00 -1.05 -4.19
C SER A 100 -10.38 -2.08 -5.26
N ILE A 101 -9.38 -2.77 -5.84
CA ILE A 101 -9.61 -3.78 -6.88
C ILE A 101 -10.03 -5.14 -6.27
N GLN A 102 -9.89 -5.34 -4.96
CA GLN A 102 -10.20 -6.62 -4.30
C GLN A 102 -11.68 -6.83 -3.94
N GLU A 103 -12.59 -5.90 -4.25
CA GLU A 103 -14.01 -6.21 -4.14
C GLU A 103 -14.38 -7.29 -5.17
N PRO A 104 -14.86 -8.48 -4.76
CA PRO A 104 -15.32 -9.47 -5.72
C PRO A 104 -16.50 -8.84 -6.47
N VAL A 105 -16.35 -8.70 -7.79
CA VAL A 105 -17.47 -8.42 -8.69
C VAL A 105 -18.50 -9.52 -8.46
N GLN A 106 -19.54 -9.23 -7.69
CA GLN A 106 -20.71 -10.09 -7.64
C GLN A 106 -21.30 -10.04 -9.04
N GLU A 107 -21.10 -11.11 -9.83
CA GLU A 107 -21.82 -11.27 -11.09
C GLU A 107 -23.32 -11.07 -10.79
N PRO A 108 -24.02 -10.18 -11.51
CA PRO A 108 -25.44 -10.01 -11.29
C PRO A 108 -26.12 -11.35 -11.56
N GLU A 109 -26.75 -11.90 -10.52
CA GLU A 109 -27.60 -13.09 -10.60
C GLU A 109 -28.52 -12.91 -11.81
N LYS A 110 -28.29 -13.70 -12.87
CA LYS A 110 -29.22 -13.77 -13.99
C LYS A 110 -30.53 -14.27 -13.42
N LYS A 111 -31.50 -13.36 -13.21
CA LYS A 111 -32.89 -13.73 -12.94
C LYS A 111 -33.34 -14.65 -14.06
N ALA A 112 -33.44 -15.95 -13.76
CA ALA A 112 -34.14 -16.88 -14.62
C ALA A 112 -35.62 -16.45 -14.64
N PRO A 113 -36.21 -16.24 -15.82
CA PRO A 113 -37.62 -15.90 -15.90
C PRO A 113 -38.44 -17.17 -15.67
N GLN A 114 -39.19 -17.24 -14.58
CA GLN A 114 -40.41 -18.05 -14.46
C GLN A 114 -41.44 -17.31 -13.60
#